data_AF-A0A1Q7W7E0-F1
#
_entry.id   AF-A0A1Q7W7E0-F1
#
_cell.length_a   1.000
_cell.length_b   1.000
_cell.length_c   1.000
_cell.angle_alpha   90.00
_cell.angle_beta   90.00
_cell.angle_gamma   90.00
#
_symmetry.space_group_name_H-M   'P 1'
#
loop_
_entity.id
_entity.type
_entity.pdbx_description
1 polymer ?
#
loop_
_entity_poly.entity_id
_entity_poly.type
_entity_poly.pdbx_seq_one_letter_code
_entity_poly.pdbx_strand_id
1 'polypeptide(L)'
;MVDLERRQPIALLPDRTAAPVAQWLRAHPGVEIIARDRSSAYAEGAREGAPRALQVADRFHLVQNLAEALEEVFTTQHQAFDAVHTARRQQPVPLPDGTTAVPVPPPPTPSRAAQQAAQRAARRQALYDAIWALHHQGQPVAAIAAQVDRDRRTVQHYLRLPTWPAPQHRSTYGRSVLNPYTDYLLERWNAGCRMASQLFREVQAQGYTGSYRRVGFPGVSEKFCTLVCPAPGKGAGTPGSTMLVSLRITGSVYDRNKSCTTRRAGGLMKAPRGGQRRGERA
;
A
#
# COMPACT_ATOMS: atom_id res chain seq x y z
N MET A 1 24.82 23.75 9.57
CA MET A 1 26.07 23.69 8.80
C MET A 1 26.67 22.31 8.91
N VAL A 2 27.12 21.76 7.78
CA VAL A 2 27.72 20.43 7.69
C VAL A 2 29.04 20.57 6.95
N ASP A 3 30.08 19.93 7.44
CA ASP A 3 31.33 19.74 6.71
C ASP A 3 31.10 18.64 5.66
N LEU A 4 31.22 19.00 4.38
CA LEU A 4 30.94 18.09 3.27
C LEU A 4 32.00 17.00 3.09
N GLU A 5 33.25 17.27 3.47
CA GLU A 5 34.35 16.31 3.38
C GLU A 5 34.24 15.28 4.51
N ARG A 6 34.03 15.76 5.74
CA ARG A 6 33.94 14.92 6.94
C ARG A 6 32.54 14.32 7.14
N ARG A 7 31.54 14.83 6.41
CA ARG A 7 30.12 14.46 6.51
C ARG A 7 29.57 14.60 7.93
N GLN A 8 29.95 15.67 8.61
CA GLN A 8 29.61 15.90 10.01
C GLN A 8 28.92 17.24 10.21
N PRO A 9 27.84 17.31 11.01
CA PRO A 9 27.29 18.58 11.45
C PRO A 9 28.34 19.36 12.25
N ILE A 10 28.63 20.59 11.83
CA ILE A 10 29.61 21.47 12.50
C ILE A 10 28.97 22.63 13.23
N ALA A 11 27.75 23.01 12.86
CA ALA A 11 26.99 24.01 13.59
C ALA A 11 25.48 23.86 13.39
N LEU A 12 24.72 24.14 14.43
CA LEU A 12 23.28 24.34 14.36
C LEU A 12 23.02 25.84 14.50
N LEU A 13 22.37 26.43 13.50
CA LEU A 13 22.03 27.85 13.51
C LEU A 13 20.65 28.06 14.17
N PRO A 14 20.42 29.21 14.82
CA PRO A 14 19.19 29.47 15.57
C PRO A 14 17.94 29.51 14.67
N ASP A 15 18.09 29.94 13.42
CA ASP A 15 17.03 29.96 12.42
C ASP A 15 17.58 29.80 10.99
N ARG A 16 16.68 29.88 10.01
CA ARG A 16 16.95 29.71 8.58
C ARG A 16 17.05 31.01 7.78
N THR A 17 17.36 32.14 8.43
CA THR A 17 17.50 33.45 7.79
C THR A 17 18.94 33.73 7.35
N ALA A 18 19.15 34.80 6.58
CA ALA A 18 20.46 35.17 6.06
C ALA A 18 21.44 35.57 7.17
N ALA A 19 20.97 36.28 8.20
CA ALA A 19 21.84 36.92 9.19
C ALA A 19 22.66 35.92 10.04
N PRO A 20 22.08 34.83 10.60
CA PRO A 20 22.86 33.84 11.36
C PRO A 20 23.87 33.09 10.49
N VAL A 21 23.54 32.87 9.21
CA VAL A 21 24.47 32.26 8.23
C VAL A 21 25.66 33.19 7.98
N ALA A 22 25.40 34.47 7.70
CA ALA A 22 26.44 35.46 7.46
C ALA A 22 27.35 35.66 8.68
N GLN A 23 26.75 35.69 9.88
CA GLN A 23 27.50 35.80 11.13
C GLN A 23 28.41 34.60 11.35
N TRP A 24 27.89 33.38 11.14
CA TRP A 24 28.67 32.16 11.33
C TRP A 24 29.84 32.10 10.34
N LEU A 25 29.61 32.43 9.06
CA LEU A 25 30.65 32.45 8.04
C LEU A 25 31.75 33.50 8.32
N ARG A 26 31.40 34.69 8.82
CA ARG A 26 32.39 35.70 9.23
C ARG A 26 33.26 35.23 10.41
N ALA A 27 32.66 34.49 11.35
CA ALA A 27 33.38 33.93 12.49
C ALA A 27 34.28 32.74 12.11
N HIS A 28 34.09 32.15 10.93
CA HIS A 28 34.84 30.99 10.45
C HIS A 28 35.47 31.28 9.07
N PRO A 29 36.50 32.15 9.02
CA PRO A 29 37.19 32.45 7.78
C PRO A 29 37.90 31.20 7.23
N GLY A 30 37.92 31.04 5.91
CA GLY A 30 38.56 29.89 5.23
C GLY A 30 37.59 28.96 4.50
N VAL A 31 36.28 29.22 4.57
CA VAL A 31 35.31 28.51 3.72
C VAL A 31 35.51 28.92 2.25
N GLU A 32 35.97 27.98 1.42
CA GLU A 32 36.19 28.21 -0.01
C GLU A 32 34.97 27.83 -0.87
N ILE A 33 34.20 26.82 -0.47
CA ILE A 33 33.06 26.30 -1.21
C ILE A 33 31.85 26.19 -0.29
N ILE A 34 30.71 26.72 -0.74
CA ILE A 34 29.42 26.61 -0.06
C ILE A 34 28.46 25.86 -0.99
N ALA A 35 28.21 24.58 -0.68
CA ALA A 35 27.11 23.86 -1.30
C ALA A 35 25.81 24.19 -0.54
N ARG A 36 24.82 24.74 -1.26
CA ARG A 36 23.54 25.14 -0.66
C ARG A 36 22.36 24.78 -1.55
N ASP A 37 21.19 24.78 -0.94
CA ASP A 37 19.92 24.72 -1.65
C ASP A 37 19.66 26.03 -2.43
N ARG A 38 18.45 26.11 -3.03
CA ARG A 38 18.00 27.30 -3.76
C ARG A 38 17.38 28.40 -2.87
N SER A 39 17.56 28.33 -1.55
CA SER A 39 17.06 29.34 -0.62
C SER A 39 17.70 30.71 -0.88
N SER A 40 16.87 31.74 -1.04
CA SER A 40 17.33 33.12 -1.17
C SER A 40 18.06 33.60 0.07
N ALA A 41 17.58 33.22 1.26
CA ALA A 41 18.19 33.58 2.54
C ALA A 41 19.61 33.01 2.69
N TYR A 42 19.85 31.77 2.26
CA TYR A 42 21.19 31.19 2.31
C TYR A 42 22.12 31.75 1.24
N ALA A 43 21.58 32.09 0.06
CA ALA A 43 22.34 32.79 -0.97
C ALA A 43 22.83 34.16 -0.49
N GLU A 44 21.94 34.91 0.17
CA GLU A 44 22.24 36.20 0.77
C GLU A 44 23.24 36.07 1.92
N GLY A 45 22.99 35.19 2.88
CA GLY A 45 23.90 34.95 4.00
C GLY A 45 25.30 34.51 3.55
N ALA A 46 25.39 33.70 2.49
CA ALA A 46 26.67 33.31 1.89
C ALA A 46 27.38 34.49 1.22
N ARG A 47 26.67 35.34 0.47
CA ARG A 47 27.25 36.54 -0.17
C ARG A 47 27.78 37.52 0.87
N GLU A 48 27.05 37.73 1.96
CA GLU A 48 27.47 38.65 3.03
C GLU A 48 28.58 38.07 3.91
N GLY A 49 28.47 36.78 4.26
CA GLY A 49 29.35 36.15 5.24
C GLY A 49 30.67 35.64 4.67
N ALA A 50 30.66 35.21 3.40
CA ALA A 50 31.82 34.68 2.70
C ALA A 50 31.76 35.03 1.20
N PRO A 51 31.90 36.32 0.83
CA PRO A 51 31.74 36.78 -0.55
C PRO A 51 32.71 36.15 -1.55
N ARG A 52 33.86 35.65 -1.07
CA ARG A 52 34.87 34.98 -1.89
C ARG A 52 34.63 33.47 -2.04
N ALA A 53 33.70 32.89 -1.28
CA ALA A 53 33.41 31.47 -1.37
C ALA A 53 32.60 31.16 -2.63
N LEU A 54 32.99 30.09 -3.33
CA LEU A 54 32.26 29.59 -4.49
C LEU A 54 30.95 28.94 -4.04
N GLN A 55 29.82 29.49 -4.49
CA GLN A 55 28.51 28.93 -4.21
C GLN A 55 28.14 27.89 -5.27
N VAL A 56 27.88 26.67 -4.85
CA VAL A 56 27.46 25.56 -5.72
C VAL A 56 26.11 25.03 -5.29
N ALA A 57 25.36 24.48 -6.25
CA ALA A 57 24.09 23.82 -5.94
C ALA A 57 24.34 22.51 -5.19
N ASP A 58 23.62 22.32 -4.10
CA ASP A 58 23.66 21.09 -3.33
C ASP A 58 23.14 19.90 -4.17
N ARG A 59 23.93 18.83 -4.20
CA ARG A 59 23.64 17.63 -5.01
C ARG A 59 22.36 16.94 -4.57
N PHE A 60 22.10 16.87 -3.26
CA PHE A 60 20.89 16.20 -2.76
C PHE A 60 19.65 16.90 -3.30
N HIS A 61 19.61 18.23 -3.28
CA HIS A 61 18.47 18.99 -3.79
C HIS A 61 18.31 18.85 -5.32
N LEU A 62 19.40 18.75 -6.08
CA LEU A 62 19.31 18.50 -7.52
C LEU A 62 18.69 17.14 -7.84
N VAL A 63 19.10 16.08 -7.12
CA VAL A 63 18.58 14.72 -7.31
C VAL A 63 17.13 14.62 -6.83
N GLN A 64 16.82 15.22 -5.68
CA GLN A 64 15.46 15.29 -5.13
C GLN A 64 14.50 15.96 -6.13
N ASN A 65 14.85 17.16 -6.63
CA ASN A 65 14.03 17.88 -7.59
C ASN A 65 13.84 17.12 -8.91
N LEU A 66 14.88 16.43 -9.39
CA LEU A 66 14.78 15.59 -10.58
C LEU A 66 13.84 14.40 -10.35
N ALA A 67 13.96 13.73 -9.21
CA ALA A 67 13.11 12.60 -8.87
C ALA A 67 11.64 13.03 -8.77
N GLU A 68 11.36 14.16 -8.11
CA GLU A 68 10.01 14.71 -7.99
C GLU A 68 9.42 15.10 -9.35
N ALA A 69 10.20 15.76 -10.21
CA ALA A 69 9.77 16.10 -11.56
C ALA A 69 9.49 14.86 -12.41
N LEU A 70 10.33 13.83 -12.32
CA LEU A 70 10.10 12.56 -13.01
C LEU A 70 8.87 11.84 -12.47
N GLU A 71 8.67 11.82 -11.15
CA GLU A 71 7.49 11.22 -10.52
C GLU A 71 6.20 11.91 -10.98
N GLU A 72 6.19 13.25 -11.04
CA GLU A 72 5.06 14.01 -11.56
C GLU A 72 4.78 13.68 -13.04
N VAL A 73 5.81 13.65 -13.88
CA VAL A 73 5.68 13.32 -15.30
C VAL A 73 5.17 11.89 -15.49
N PHE A 74 5.77 10.91 -14.82
CA PHE A 74 5.36 9.51 -14.94
C PHE A 74 3.96 9.29 -14.39
N THR A 75 3.58 9.96 -13.30
CA THR A 75 2.24 9.84 -12.72
C THR A 75 1.19 10.51 -13.61
N THR A 76 1.48 11.71 -14.11
CA THR A 76 0.54 12.48 -14.92
C THR A 76 0.35 11.89 -16.31
N GLN A 77 1.44 11.43 -16.93
CA GLN A 77 1.46 10.93 -18.31
C GLN A 77 1.43 9.39 -18.38
N HIS A 78 1.12 8.67 -17.29
CA HIS A 78 1.15 7.21 -17.26
C HIS A 78 0.35 6.57 -18.40
N GLN A 79 -0.84 7.12 -18.74
CA GLN A 79 -1.66 6.61 -19.84
C GLN A 79 -0.99 6.75 -21.21
N ALA A 80 -0.29 7.88 -21.44
CA ALA A 80 0.44 8.08 -22.68
C ALA A 80 1.63 7.12 -22.78
N PHE A 81 2.34 6.88 -21.67
CA PHE A 81 3.40 5.89 -21.60
C PHE A 81 2.87 4.47 -21.83
N ASP A 82 1.73 4.11 -21.23
CA ASP A 82 1.09 2.81 -21.42
C ASP A 82 0.65 2.59 -22.87
N ALA A 83 0.12 3.63 -23.52
CA ALA A 83 -0.26 3.58 -24.93
C ALA A 83 0.95 3.35 -25.84
N VAL A 84 2.04 4.12 -25.64
CA VAL A 84 3.29 3.96 -26.40
C VAL A 84 3.91 2.59 -26.13
N HIS A 85 3.95 2.15 -24.88
CA HIS A 85 4.49 0.85 -24.51
C HIS A 85 3.67 -0.30 -25.11
N THR A 86 2.35 -0.19 -25.13
CA THR A 86 1.44 -1.16 -25.76
C THR A 86 1.66 -1.21 -27.27
N ALA A 87 1.67 -0.05 -27.93
CA ALA A 87 1.90 0.05 -29.37
C ALA A 87 3.26 -0.55 -29.77
N ARG A 88 4.32 -0.22 -29.02
CA ARG A 88 5.67 -0.78 -29.25
C ARG A 88 5.72 -2.29 -29.00
N ARG A 89 5.02 -2.78 -27.98
CA ARG A 89 4.94 -4.22 -27.68
C ARG A 89 4.15 -4.99 -28.72
N GLN A 90 3.20 -4.37 -29.40
CA GLN A 90 2.39 -5.01 -30.43
C GLN A 90 3.01 -4.88 -31.82
N GLN A 91 4.12 -4.14 -31.95
CA GLN A 91 4.78 -3.94 -33.22
C GLN A 91 5.40 -5.25 -33.70
N PRO A 92 5.02 -5.74 -34.90
CA PRO A 92 5.61 -6.95 -35.45
C PRO A 92 7.09 -6.73 -35.75
N VAL A 93 7.92 -7.72 -35.40
CA VAL A 93 9.38 -7.66 -35.65
C VAL A 93 9.70 -8.50 -36.88
N PRO A 94 10.25 -7.91 -37.96
CA PRO A 94 10.70 -8.67 -39.11
C PRO A 94 11.92 -9.51 -38.73
N LEU A 95 11.85 -10.81 -39.05
CA LEU A 95 12.96 -11.74 -38.88
C LEU A 95 13.80 -11.79 -40.17
N PRO A 96 15.08 -12.21 -40.09
CA PRO A 96 15.97 -12.30 -41.25
C PRO A 96 15.41 -13.15 -42.39
N ASP A 97 14.56 -14.11 -42.05
CA ASP A 97 14.02 -15.13 -42.96
C ASP A 97 12.78 -14.63 -43.72
N GLY A 98 12.47 -13.33 -43.65
CA GLY A 98 11.30 -12.71 -44.28
C GLY A 98 9.97 -12.99 -43.56
N THR A 99 10.00 -13.73 -42.46
CA THR A 99 8.84 -13.97 -41.59
C THR A 99 8.69 -12.85 -40.58
N THR A 100 7.46 -12.60 -40.12
CA THR A 100 7.16 -11.54 -39.16
C THR A 100 6.75 -12.15 -37.83
N ALA A 101 7.50 -11.88 -36.76
CA ALA A 101 7.13 -12.29 -35.42
C ALA A 101 6.05 -11.34 -34.87
N VAL A 102 4.86 -11.87 -34.58
CA VAL A 102 3.79 -11.12 -33.90
C VAL A 102 3.93 -11.33 -32.39
N PRO A 103 4.13 -10.28 -31.59
CA PRO A 103 4.24 -10.42 -30.14
C PRO A 103 2.91 -10.87 -29.54
N VAL A 104 2.89 -12.03 -28.88
CA VAL A 104 1.75 -12.46 -28.07
C VAL A 104 1.80 -11.70 -26.75
N PRO A 105 0.73 -10.98 -26.36
CA PRO A 105 0.72 -10.29 -25.08
C PRO A 105 0.91 -11.31 -23.95
N PRO A 106 1.79 -11.02 -22.97
CA PRO A 106 1.94 -11.90 -21.81
C PRO A 106 0.59 -12.00 -21.07
N PRO A 107 0.32 -13.14 -20.40
CA PRO A 107 -0.89 -13.26 -19.59
C PRO A 107 -0.93 -12.12 -18.56
N PRO A 108 -2.13 -11.61 -18.24
CA PRO A 108 -2.27 -10.50 -17.30
C PRO A 108 -1.63 -10.87 -15.96
N THR A 109 -0.82 -9.97 -15.42
CA THR A 109 -0.20 -10.16 -14.12
C THR A 109 -1.30 -10.25 -13.07
N PRO A 110 -1.41 -11.35 -12.29
CA PRO A 110 -2.47 -11.48 -11.31
C PRO A 110 -2.31 -10.41 -10.23
N SER A 111 -3.42 -9.80 -9.82
CA SER A 111 -3.42 -8.81 -8.74
C SER A 111 -2.84 -9.41 -7.45
N ARG A 112 -2.29 -8.57 -6.56
CA ARG A 112 -1.77 -9.03 -5.26
C ARG A 112 -2.79 -9.84 -4.48
N ALA A 113 -4.07 -9.47 -4.55
CA ALA A 113 -5.17 -10.21 -3.94
C ALA A 113 -5.36 -11.60 -4.56
N ALA A 114 -5.31 -11.70 -5.90
CA ALA A 114 -5.39 -12.98 -6.60
C ALA A 114 -4.20 -13.88 -6.29
N GLN A 115 -2.98 -13.33 -6.25
CA GLN A 115 -1.76 -14.06 -5.86
C GLN A 115 -1.87 -14.62 -4.44
N GLN A 116 -2.30 -13.81 -3.47
CA GLN A 116 -2.51 -14.25 -2.09
C GLN A 116 -3.62 -15.30 -1.97
N ALA A 117 -4.69 -15.19 -2.76
CA ALA A 117 -5.75 -16.19 -2.80
C ALA A 117 -5.23 -17.53 -3.34
N ALA A 118 -4.46 -17.51 -4.43
CA ALA A 118 -3.81 -18.68 -5.01
C ALA A 118 -2.83 -19.32 -4.02
N GLN A 119 -2.00 -18.53 -3.34
CA GLN A 119 -1.06 -19.04 -2.34
C GLN A 119 -1.79 -19.70 -1.16
N ARG A 120 -2.90 -19.10 -0.69
CA ARG A 120 -3.75 -19.71 0.36
C ARG A 120 -4.39 -21.01 -0.12
N ALA A 121 -4.84 -21.08 -1.37
CA ALA A 121 -5.41 -22.30 -1.94
C ALA A 121 -4.36 -23.42 -2.01
N ALA A 122 -3.17 -23.13 -2.55
CA ALA A 122 -2.06 -24.07 -2.64
C ALA A 122 -1.63 -24.60 -1.26
N ARG A 123 -1.55 -23.73 -0.24
CA ARG A 123 -1.22 -24.14 1.14
C ARG A 123 -2.27 -25.10 1.72
N ARG A 124 -3.55 -24.88 1.45
CA ARG A 124 -4.61 -25.78 1.95
C ARG A 124 -4.58 -27.13 1.24
N GLN A 125 -4.31 -27.14 -0.07
CA GLN A 125 -4.15 -28.37 -0.84
C GLN A 125 -2.95 -29.19 -0.33
N ALA A 126 -1.79 -28.56 -0.15
CA ALA A 126 -0.61 -29.23 0.40
C ALA A 126 -0.85 -29.80 1.82
N LEU A 127 -1.61 -29.10 2.65
CA LEU A 127 -2.01 -29.60 3.97
C LEU A 127 -2.93 -30.83 3.86
N TYR A 128 -3.88 -30.81 2.93
CA TYR A 128 -4.76 -31.94 2.64
C TYR A 128 -3.96 -33.16 2.18
N ASP A 129 -3.05 -32.98 1.21
CA ASP A 129 -2.20 -34.05 0.69
C ASP A 129 -1.32 -34.65 1.80
N ALA A 130 -0.74 -33.81 2.67
CA ALA A 130 0.05 -34.26 3.81
C ALA A 130 -0.78 -35.07 4.83
N ILE A 131 -2.01 -34.65 5.12
CA ILE A 131 -2.92 -35.38 6.02
C ILE A 131 -3.26 -36.76 5.43
N TRP A 132 -3.58 -36.84 4.14
CA TRP A 132 -3.87 -38.10 3.47
C TRP A 132 -2.66 -39.02 3.39
N ALA A 133 -1.47 -38.48 3.11
CA ALA A 133 -0.23 -39.26 3.10
C ALA A 133 0.04 -39.89 4.48
N LEU A 134 -0.10 -39.14 5.57
CA LEU A 134 0.09 -39.65 6.93
C LEU A 134 -0.99 -40.68 7.31
N HIS A 135 -2.23 -40.46 6.88
CA HIS A 135 -3.31 -41.41 7.11
C HIS A 135 -3.09 -42.73 6.36
N HIS A 136 -2.61 -42.69 5.11
CA HIS A 136 -2.23 -43.90 4.37
C HIS A 136 -1.06 -44.67 5.00
N GLN A 137 -0.22 -44.01 5.79
CA GLN A 137 0.82 -44.66 6.60
C GLN A 137 0.28 -45.31 7.89
N GLY A 138 -1.04 -45.24 8.15
CA GLY A 138 -1.68 -45.83 9.33
C GLY A 138 -1.56 -45.00 10.61
N GLN A 139 -1.12 -43.74 10.52
CA GLN A 139 -1.00 -42.86 11.68
C GLN A 139 -2.38 -42.54 12.28
N PRO A 140 -2.55 -42.59 13.62
CA PRO A 140 -3.81 -42.21 14.24
C PRO A 140 -4.03 -40.69 14.11
N VAL A 141 -5.30 -40.27 14.00
CA VAL A 141 -5.70 -38.85 13.85
C VAL A 141 -5.03 -37.91 14.86
N ALA A 142 -4.80 -38.37 16.09
CA ALA A 142 -4.12 -37.59 17.13
C ALA A 142 -2.67 -37.24 16.77
N ALA A 143 -1.94 -38.23 16.22
CA ALA A 143 -0.55 -38.08 15.81
C ALA A 143 -0.46 -37.19 14.56
N ILE A 144 -1.36 -37.39 13.58
CA ILE A 144 -1.46 -36.55 12.39
C ILE A 144 -1.69 -35.08 12.79
N ALA A 145 -2.65 -34.82 13.68
CA ALA A 145 -2.98 -33.49 14.18
C ALA A 145 -1.77 -32.80 14.84
N ALA A 146 -1.01 -33.54 15.66
CA ALA A 146 0.20 -33.03 16.28
C ALA A 146 1.31 -32.75 15.25
N GLN A 147 1.47 -33.60 14.24
CA GLN A 147 2.52 -33.48 13.23
C GLN A 147 2.26 -32.35 12.22
N VAL A 148 1.01 -32.15 11.80
CA VAL A 148 0.62 -31.07 10.87
C VAL A 148 0.23 -29.76 11.55
N ASP A 149 0.31 -29.72 12.89
CA ASP A 149 -0.07 -28.59 13.75
C ASP A 149 -1.49 -28.08 13.47
N ARG A 150 -2.48 -28.99 13.50
CA ARG A 150 -3.90 -28.67 13.28
C ARG A 150 -4.80 -29.35 14.28
N ASP A 151 -5.97 -28.76 14.49
CA ASP A 151 -6.99 -29.32 15.37
C ASP A 151 -7.47 -30.69 14.85
N ARG A 152 -7.75 -31.61 15.79
CA ARG A 152 -8.20 -32.97 15.48
C ARG A 152 -9.48 -32.96 14.64
N ARG A 153 -10.40 -32.01 14.85
CA ARG A 153 -11.62 -31.89 14.04
C ARG A 153 -11.31 -31.49 12.59
N THR A 154 -10.28 -30.68 12.35
CA THR A 154 -9.86 -30.32 10.99
C THR A 154 -9.30 -31.53 10.25
N VAL A 155 -8.44 -32.33 10.91
CA VAL A 155 -7.92 -33.57 10.34
C VAL A 155 -9.06 -34.55 10.03
N GLN A 156 -9.98 -34.76 10.98
CA GLN A 156 -11.16 -35.60 10.76
C GLN A 156 -12.04 -35.09 9.61
N HIS A 157 -12.22 -33.78 9.50
CA HIS A 157 -12.97 -33.18 8.41
C HIS A 157 -12.31 -33.46 7.05
N TYR A 158 -10.98 -33.31 6.94
CA TYR A 158 -10.26 -33.56 5.68
C TYR A 158 -10.24 -35.05 5.30
N LEU A 159 -10.16 -35.95 6.26
CA LEU A 159 -10.24 -37.40 6.01
C LEU A 159 -11.64 -37.87 5.60
N ARG A 160 -12.69 -37.10 5.91
CA ARG A 160 -14.05 -37.32 5.39
C ARG A 160 -14.25 -36.82 3.96
N LEU A 161 -13.28 -36.09 3.40
CA LEU A 161 -13.30 -35.57 2.05
C LEU A 161 -12.37 -36.43 1.18
N PRO A 162 -12.89 -37.48 0.50
CA PRO A 162 -12.07 -38.39 -0.31
C PRO A 162 -11.42 -37.71 -1.52
N THR A 163 -11.96 -36.57 -1.95
CA THR A 163 -11.37 -35.73 -2.99
C THR A 163 -11.30 -34.30 -2.52
N TRP A 164 -10.21 -33.60 -2.88
CA TRP A 164 -10.07 -32.18 -2.60
C TRP A 164 -11.20 -31.41 -3.32
N PRO A 165 -12.09 -30.71 -2.60
CA PRO A 165 -13.20 -30.04 -3.23
C PRO A 165 -12.68 -28.90 -4.11
N ALA A 166 -13.20 -28.82 -5.34
CA ALA A 166 -12.98 -27.65 -6.17
C ALA A 166 -13.33 -26.38 -5.37
N PRO A 167 -12.55 -25.30 -5.48
CA PRO A 167 -12.80 -24.07 -4.75
C PRO A 167 -14.24 -23.59 -4.95
N GLN A 168 -15.10 -23.85 -3.96
CA GLN A 168 -16.43 -23.26 -3.96
C GLN A 168 -16.23 -21.79 -3.64
N HIS A 169 -16.35 -20.96 -4.67
CA HIS A 169 -16.47 -19.52 -4.49
C HIS A 169 -17.69 -19.32 -3.59
N ARG A 170 -17.46 -19.10 -2.30
CA ARG A 170 -18.49 -18.51 -1.44
C ARG A 170 -18.68 -17.12 -2.00
N SER A 171 -19.68 -16.96 -2.86
CA SER A 171 -20.23 -15.65 -3.17
C SER A 171 -20.42 -14.94 -1.84
N THR A 172 -19.63 -13.92 -1.55
CA THR A 172 -19.60 -13.29 -0.22
C THR A 172 -20.93 -12.62 0.13
N TYR A 173 -21.88 -12.59 -0.79
CA TYR A 173 -23.27 -12.28 -0.54
C TYR A 173 -24.12 -13.25 -1.38
N GLY A 174 -25.04 -13.98 -0.76
CA GLY A 174 -26.12 -14.62 -1.52
C GLY A 174 -26.83 -13.58 -2.39
N ARG A 175 -27.57 -14.00 -3.44
CA ARG A 175 -28.35 -13.09 -4.29
C ARG A 175 -29.11 -12.11 -3.39
N SER A 176 -28.67 -10.85 -3.33
CA SER A 176 -29.31 -9.86 -2.47
C SER A 176 -30.75 -9.74 -2.93
N VAL A 177 -31.70 -9.57 -2.00
CA VAL A 177 -33.09 -9.24 -2.33
C VAL A 177 -33.17 -7.97 -3.20
N LEU A 178 -32.09 -7.17 -3.22
CA LEU A 178 -31.93 -5.99 -4.07
C LEU A 178 -31.50 -6.30 -5.52
N ASN A 179 -30.90 -7.46 -5.79
CA ASN A 179 -30.34 -7.80 -7.11
C ASN A 179 -31.35 -7.72 -8.27
N PRO A 180 -32.62 -8.12 -8.13
CA PRO A 180 -33.60 -7.95 -9.20
C PRO A 180 -33.89 -6.49 -9.57
N TYR A 181 -33.57 -5.56 -8.67
CA TYR A 181 -33.87 -4.13 -8.80
C TYR A 181 -32.62 -3.28 -9.09
N THR A 182 -31.44 -3.91 -9.24
CA THR A 182 -30.18 -3.16 -9.44
C THR A 182 -30.18 -2.37 -10.75
N ASP A 183 -30.76 -2.92 -11.81
CA ASP A 183 -30.76 -2.29 -13.13
C ASP A 183 -31.64 -1.04 -13.13
N TYR A 184 -32.83 -1.11 -12.51
CA TYR A 184 -33.71 0.03 -12.32
C TYR A 184 -33.05 1.12 -11.45
N LEU A 185 -32.39 0.72 -10.36
CA LEU A 185 -31.66 1.66 -9.50
C LEU A 185 -30.51 2.33 -10.24
N LEU A 186 -29.82 1.60 -11.14
CA LEU A 186 -28.71 2.11 -11.96
C LEU A 186 -29.24 3.17 -12.93
N GLU A 187 -30.33 2.87 -13.62
CA GLU A 187 -30.99 3.78 -14.55
C GLU A 187 -31.42 5.08 -13.85
N ARG A 188 -32.11 4.98 -12.70
CA ARG A 188 -32.55 6.15 -11.94
C ARG A 188 -31.40 6.97 -11.37
N TRP A 189 -30.32 6.31 -10.94
CA TRP A 189 -29.10 6.98 -10.50
C TRP A 189 -28.42 7.75 -11.64
N ASN A 190 -28.36 7.16 -12.84
CA ASN A 190 -27.82 7.76 -14.05
C ASN A 190 -28.70 8.90 -14.57
N ALA A 191 -30.02 8.83 -14.36
CA ALA A 191 -30.96 9.92 -14.60
C ALA A 191 -30.87 11.05 -13.56
N GLY A 192 -29.91 11.00 -12.63
CA GLY A 192 -29.64 12.07 -11.67
C GLY A 192 -30.38 11.97 -10.34
N CYS A 193 -31.13 10.89 -10.08
CA CYS A 193 -31.78 10.70 -8.78
C CYS A 193 -30.74 10.39 -7.69
N ARG A 194 -30.44 11.37 -6.83
CA ARG A 194 -29.48 11.22 -5.70
C ARG A 194 -30.16 10.89 -4.37
N MET A 195 -31.49 10.87 -4.31
CA MET A 195 -32.24 10.64 -3.07
C MET A 195 -32.56 9.16 -2.87
N ALA A 196 -31.83 8.51 -1.96
CA ALA A 196 -32.03 7.09 -1.65
C ALA A 196 -33.44 6.76 -1.11
N SER A 197 -34.10 7.71 -0.43
CA SER A 197 -35.49 7.55 0.05
C SER A 197 -36.52 7.51 -1.06
N GLN A 198 -36.25 8.20 -2.17
CA GLN A 198 -37.08 8.14 -3.37
C GLN A 198 -36.90 6.79 -4.07
N LEU A 199 -35.66 6.38 -4.30
CA LEU A 199 -35.32 5.07 -4.88
C LEU A 199 -35.91 3.91 -4.10
N PHE A 200 -35.91 3.99 -2.76
CA PHE A 200 -36.52 2.96 -1.91
C PHE A 200 -38.03 2.87 -2.09
N ARG A 201 -38.75 3.99 -2.13
CA ARG A 201 -40.22 3.99 -2.36
C ARG A 201 -40.58 3.39 -3.72
N GLU A 202 -39.81 3.72 -4.75
CA GLU A 202 -40.03 3.23 -6.11
C GLU A 202 -39.80 1.73 -6.23
N VAL A 203 -38.71 1.23 -5.63
CA VAL A 203 -38.40 -0.20 -5.63
C VAL A 203 -39.36 -0.98 -4.72
N GLN A 204 -39.84 -0.38 -3.63
CA GLN A 204 -40.89 -0.94 -2.78
C GLN A 204 -42.22 -1.08 -3.54
N ALA A 205 -42.58 -0.10 -4.38
CA ALA A 205 -43.76 -0.19 -5.25
C ALA A 205 -43.63 -1.31 -6.31
N GLN A 206 -42.41 -1.68 -6.70
CA GLN A 206 -42.11 -2.82 -7.58
C GLN A 206 -42.02 -4.17 -6.84
N GLY A 207 -42.43 -4.22 -5.57
CA GLY A 207 -42.50 -5.46 -4.78
C GLY A 207 -41.26 -5.76 -3.93
N TYR A 208 -40.36 -4.80 -3.74
CA TYR A 208 -39.20 -5.00 -2.87
C TYR A 208 -39.58 -5.09 -1.39
N THR A 209 -39.21 -6.21 -0.77
CA THR A 209 -39.49 -6.52 0.64
C THR A 209 -38.31 -6.29 1.58
N GLY A 210 -37.20 -5.74 1.07
CA GLY A 210 -36.01 -5.48 1.87
C GLY A 210 -36.03 -4.14 2.61
N SER A 211 -34.98 -3.86 3.39
CA SER A 211 -34.92 -2.65 4.22
C SER A 211 -34.32 -1.45 3.48
N TYR A 212 -34.77 -0.24 3.84
CA TYR A 212 -34.21 1.03 3.37
C TYR A 212 -32.68 1.09 3.47
N ARG A 213 -32.12 0.59 4.58
CA ARG A 213 -30.68 0.57 4.84
C ARG A 213 -29.88 -0.14 3.74
N ARG A 214 -30.50 -1.07 3.02
CA ARG A 214 -29.86 -1.82 1.92
C ARG A 214 -29.88 -1.04 0.60
N VAL A 215 -30.88 -0.19 0.37
CA VAL A 215 -30.97 0.73 -0.78
C VAL A 215 -30.12 1.99 -0.55
N GLY A 216 -30.08 2.48 0.68
CA GLY A 216 -29.29 3.65 1.11
C GLY A 216 -27.86 3.33 1.56
N PHE A 217 -27.37 2.09 1.41
CA PHE A 217 -26.00 1.76 1.81
C PHE A 217 -25.00 2.36 0.81
N PRO A 218 -23.98 3.14 1.25
CA PRO A 218 -23.01 3.77 0.35
C PRO A 218 -22.21 2.76 -0.50
N GLY A 219 -22.15 1.49 -0.11
CA GLY A 219 -21.54 0.42 -0.92
C GLY A 219 -22.30 0.02 -2.20
N VAL A 220 -23.54 0.50 -2.39
CA VAL A 220 -24.25 0.42 -3.68
C VAL A 220 -23.80 1.57 -4.57
N SER A 221 -23.59 2.77 -4.02
CA SER A 221 -23.07 3.94 -4.74
C SER A 221 -21.66 3.69 -5.32
N GLU A 222 -20.79 2.99 -4.58
CA GLU A 222 -19.43 2.68 -5.03
C GLU A 222 -19.40 1.64 -6.17
N LYS A 223 -20.27 0.62 -6.11
CA LYS A 223 -20.43 -0.36 -7.21
C LYS A 223 -21.06 0.26 -8.47
N PHE A 224 -21.93 1.25 -8.30
CA PHE A 224 -22.63 1.92 -9.39
C PHE A 224 -21.76 2.99 -10.06
N CYS A 225 -20.81 3.59 -9.34
CA CYS A 225 -19.86 4.56 -9.89
C CYS A 225 -18.83 3.90 -10.83
N THR A 226 -18.39 2.67 -10.55
CA THR A 226 -17.45 1.93 -11.42
C THR A 226 -18.01 1.47 -12.77
N LEU A 227 -19.34 1.50 -12.97
CA LEU A 227 -19.98 1.06 -14.21
C LEU A 227 -20.24 2.21 -15.20
N VAL A 228 -20.02 3.47 -14.81
CA VAL A 228 -20.44 4.66 -15.60
C VAL A 228 -19.41 5.80 -15.56
N CYS A 229 -18.13 5.49 -15.80
CA CYS A 229 -17.17 6.52 -16.18
C CYS A 229 -16.48 6.15 -17.49
N PRO A 230 -17.03 6.54 -18.66
CA PRO A 230 -16.19 6.83 -19.81
C PRO A 230 -15.36 8.08 -19.46
N ALA A 231 -14.05 8.03 -19.74
CA ALA A 231 -13.13 9.13 -19.52
C ALA A 231 -13.64 10.42 -20.18
N PRO A 232 -13.60 11.60 -19.53
CA PRO A 232 -13.92 12.85 -20.18
C PRO A 232 -12.84 13.20 -21.20
N GLY A 233 -13.20 13.15 -22.48
CA GLY A 233 -12.43 13.74 -23.57
C GLY A 233 -12.28 15.25 -23.35
N LYS A 234 -11.05 15.74 -23.34
CA LYS A 234 -10.73 17.15 -23.13
C LYS A 234 -10.80 17.91 -24.45
N GLY A 235 -11.77 18.82 -24.55
CA GLY A 235 -11.80 19.94 -25.48
C GLY A 235 -12.00 21.25 -24.71
N ALA A 236 -11.00 22.13 -24.81
CA ALA A 236 -10.98 23.59 -24.68
C ALA A 236 -11.60 24.33 -23.45
N GLY A 237 -10.79 25.24 -22.87
CA GLY A 237 -11.28 26.54 -22.36
C GLY A 237 -11.07 26.86 -20.87
N THR A 238 -9.96 27.54 -20.55
CA THR A 238 -9.64 28.33 -19.34
C THR A 238 -10.63 29.50 -19.07
N PRO A 239 -10.50 30.34 -18.01
CA PRO A 239 -9.70 30.27 -16.77
C PRO A 239 -10.50 30.61 -15.49
N GLY A 240 -9.96 30.30 -14.30
CA GLY A 240 -10.52 30.78 -13.03
C GLY A 240 -9.66 30.43 -11.83
N SER A 241 -9.08 31.46 -11.21
CA SER A 241 -8.23 31.44 -10.01
C SER A 241 -8.72 30.53 -8.88
N THR A 242 -7.79 29.83 -8.21
CA THR A 242 -7.74 29.70 -6.73
C THR A 242 -6.33 29.24 -6.34
N MET A 243 -5.55 30.15 -5.76
CA MET A 243 -4.30 29.82 -5.08
C MET A 243 -4.69 29.35 -3.67
N LEU A 244 -4.60 28.05 -3.40
CA LEU A 244 -4.74 27.49 -2.05
C LEU A 244 -3.38 27.00 -1.57
N VAL A 245 -2.96 27.61 -0.46
CA VAL A 245 -1.81 27.26 0.37
C VAL A 245 -1.88 25.79 0.79
N SER A 246 -0.77 25.06 0.66
CA SER A 246 -0.55 23.81 1.39
C SER A 246 0.85 23.81 1.99
N LEU A 247 0.90 24.27 3.24
CA LEU A 247 2.03 24.14 4.15
C LEU A 247 1.99 22.70 4.70
N ARG A 248 2.97 21.86 4.36
CA ARG A 248 3.22 20.61 5.10
C ARG A 248 4.59 20.66 5.75
N ILE A 249 4.51 20.76 7.07
CA ILE A 249 5.54 20.48 8.05
C ILE A 249 5.82 18.97 8.00
N THR A 250 7.06 18.58 7.72
CA THR A 250 7.55 17.23 8.05
C THR A 250 8.72 17.36 9.02
N GLY A 251 8.38 17.33 10.31
CA GLY A 251 9.27 16.73 11.29
C GLY A 251 9.29 15.23 11.01
N SER A 252 10.39 14.74 10.44
CA SER A 252 10.66 13.31 10.30
C SER A 252 11.78 12.95 11.26
N VAL A 253 11.42 12.31 12.37
CA VAL A 253 12.33 11.43 13.09
C VAL A 253 12.19 10.07 12.42
N TYR A 254 13.15 9.73 11.56
CA TYR A 254 13.35 8.38 11.05
C TYR A 254 14.62 7.85 11.72
N ASP A 255 14.44 7.12 12.82
CA ASP A 255 15.52 6.34 13.43
C ASP A 255 15.57 4.96 12.76
N ARG A 256 16.75 4.61 12.23
CA ARG A 256 17.02 3.36 11.53
C ARG A 256 18.15 2.66 12.30
N ASN A 257 17.84 1.42 12.70
CA ASN A 257 18.73 0.39 13.28
C ASN A 257 19.09 0.49 14.77
N LYS A 258 18.55 -0.44 15.56
CA LYS A 258 19.38 -1.41 16.32
C LYS A 258 18.69 -2.79 16.41
N SER A 259 19.31 -3.77 15.76
CA SER A 259 19.23 -5.18 16.14
C SER A 259 20.00 -5.38 17.45
N CYS A 260 19.40 -6.04 18.44
CA CYS A 260 20.15 -6.87 19.40
C CYS A 260 19.20 -7.81 20.15
N THR A 261 19.62 -9.06 20.19
CA THR A 261 19.15 -10.21 20.96
C THR A 261 18.80 -9.93 22.42
N THR A 262 17.73 -10.56 22.93
CA THR A 262 17.79 -11.34 24.19
C THR A 262 16.51 -12.16 24.40
N ARG A 263 16.72 -13.43 24.76
CA ARG A 263 15.74 -14.36 25.34
C ARG A 263 15.17 -13.82 26.66
N ARG A 264 13.87 -14.04 26.90
CA ARG A 264 13.23 -14.39 28.20
C ARG A 264 11.78 -14.73 27.88
N ALA A 265 11.35 -16.00 27.85
CA ALA A 265 11.06 -16.84 29.01
C ALA A 265 10.17 -16.13 30.05
N GLY A 266 8.85 -16.14 29.82
CA GLY A 266 7.82 -15.80 30.80
C GLY A 266 7.03 -17.06 31.16
N GLY A 267 7.64 -17.91 31.99
CA GLY A 267 6.95 -19.02 32.65
C GLY A 267 6.13 -18.50 33.82
N LEU A 268 4.84 -18.83 33.85
CA LEU A 268 4.01 -18.78 35.05
C LEU A 268 4.57 -19.77 36.08
N MET A 269 5.23 -19.26 37.12
CA MET A 269 5.61 -20.05 38.29
C MET A 269 4.56 -19.89 39.39
N LYS A 270 4.05 -21.04 39.81
CA LYS A 270 3.17 -21.29 40.95
C LYS A 270 3.83 -20.86 42.26
N ALA A 271 3.00 -20.38 43.19
CA ALA A 271 3.36 -20.11 44.58
C ALA A 271 3.87 -21.38 45.30
N PRO A 272 4.93 -21.30 46.14
CA PRO A 272 5.36 -22.41 46.97
C PRO A 272 4.52 -22.50 48.25
N ARG A 273 4.03 -23.71 48.53
CA ARG A 273 3.54 -24.12 49.85
C ARG A 273 4.74 -24.20 50.80
N GLY A 274 4.82 -23.28 51.76
CA GLY A 274 5.70 -23.40 52.91
C GLY A 274 5.18 -24.46 53.87
N GLY A 275 5.83 -25.61 53.92
CA GLY A 275 5.67 -26.60 54.98
C GLY A 275 6.62 -26.27 56.12
N GLN A 276 6.06 -25.98 57.29
CA GLN A 276 6.80 -25.84 58.55
C GLN A 276 6.64 -27.15 59.33
N ARG A 277 7.75 -27.83 59.61
CA ARG A 277 7.82 -29.05 60.42
C ARG A 277 8.51 -28.76 61.75
N ARG A 278 7.96 -29.37 62.82
CA ARG A 278 8.52 -29.71 64.14
C ARG A 278 8.79 -28.49 65.04
N GLY A 279 8.60 -28.49 66.36
CA GLY A 279 8.25 -29.44 67.44
C GLY A 279 8.38 -28.58 68.73
N GLU A 280 7.61 -28.73 69.80
CA GLU A 280 7.79 -29.66 70.92
C GLU A 280 6.89 -29.19 72.09
N ARG A 281 6.35 -30.18 72.83
CA ARG A 281 6.12 -30.24 74.29
C ARG A 281 5.40 -29.08 75.01
N ALA A 282 4.19 -29.33 75.50
CA ALA A 282 3.89 -29.74 76.89
C ALA A 282 2.40 -30.09 76.99
#